data_AF-A0A6G1S159-F1
#
_entry.id   AF-A0A6G1S159-F1
#
_cell.length_a   1.000
_cell.length_b   1.000
_cell.length_c   1.000
_cell.angle_alpha   90.00
_cell.angle_beta   90.00
_cell.angle_gamma   90.00
#
_symmetry.space_group_name_H-M   'P 1'
#
loop_
_entity.id
_entity.type
_entity.pdbx_description
1 polymer ?
#
loop_
_entity_poly.entity_id
_entity_poly.type
_entity_poly.pdbx_seq_one_letter_code
_entity_poly.pdbx_strand_id
1 'polypeptide(L)'
;ALLHQFQLENGRVTYRSRFLQSSSYLTNSQHNRIVASEFGTLAMPDPCKSVFGRFMSRFEMPQPSDNASVNYVVYQGDYYVSSENIFMYKVDPETLETKEKIDWSKIVAVNGATAHPHYESDGTTYNM
;
A
#
# COMPACT_ATOMS: atom_id res chain seq x y z
N ALA A 1 -2.98 3.39 -5.08
CA ALA A 1 -2.63 4.70 -4.51
C ALA A 1 -1.95 5.57 -5.56
N LEU A 2 -2.15 6.89 -5.53
CA LEU A 2 -1.43 7.86 -6.37
C LEU A 2 -0.62 8.78 -5.46
N LEU A 3 0.69 8.82 -5.68
CA LEU A 3 1.62 9.66 -4.95
C LEU A 3 1.65 11.04 -5.60
N HIS A 4 1.63 12.09 -4.79
CA HIS A 4 1.74 13.48 -5.23
C HIS A 4 2.90 14.17 -4.51
N GLN A 5 3.69 14.96 -5.24
CA GLN A 5 4.82 15.73 -4.73
C GLN A 5 4.76 17.15 -5.26
N PHE A 6 4.99 18.11 -4.36
CA PHE A 6 5.21 19.52 -4.67
C PHE A 6 6.59 19.91 -4.14
N GLN A 7 7.56 20.07 -5.03
CA GLN A 7 8.93 20.44 -4.68
C GLN A 7 9.09 21.95 -4.81
N LEU A 8 9.44 22.62 -3.71
CA LEU A 8 9.66 24.06 -3.66
C LEU A 8 11.17 24.33 -3.67
N GLU A 9 11.66 24.95 -4.73
CA GLU A 9 13.09 25.28 -4.87
C GLU A 9 13.26 26.63 -5.58
N ASN A 10 14.08 27.52 -5.01
CA ASN A 10 14.38 28.83 -5.60
C ASN A 10 13.14 29.65 -6.00
N GLY A 11 12.09 29.61 -5.18
CA GLY A 11 10.81 30.29 -5.44
C GLY A 11 9.96 29.67 -6.55
N ARG A 12 10.30 28.48 -7.05
CA ARG A 12 9.51 27.71 -8.02
C ARG A 12 8.91 26.48 -7.37
N VAL A 13 7.76 26.03 -7.90
CA VAL A 13 7.10 24.79 -7.51
C VAL A 13 7.11 23.82 -8.68
N THR A 14 7.63 22.62 -8.48
CA THR A 14 7.58 21.52 -9.44
C THR A 14 6.64 20.44 -8.92
N TYR A 15 5.69 20.01 -9.75
CA TYR A 15 4.74 18.96 -9.43
C TYR A 15 5.13 17.64 -10.07
N ARG A 16 5.01 16.54 -9.33
CA ARG A 16 5.18 15.17 -9.81
C ARG A 16 4.09 14.27 -9.22
N SER A 17 3.63 13.31 -10.00
CA SER A 17 2.79 12.23 -9.50
C SER A 17 3.15 10.89 -10.10
N ARG A 18 3.04 9.82 -9.30
CA ARG A 18 3.29 8.45 -9.74
C ARG A 18 2.36 7.48 -9.02
N PHE A 19 1.76 6.56 -9.77
CA PHE A 19 1.02 5.47 -9.14
C PHE A 19 1.98 4.58 -8.35
N LEU A 20 1.59 4.25 -7.12
CA LEU A 20 2.28 3.24 -6.33
C LEU A 20 2.19 1.91 -7.09
N GLN A 21 3.34 1.29 -7.36
CA GLN A 21 3.41 -0.01 -8.03
C GLN A 21 3.12 -1.15 -7.05
N SER A 22 1.97 -1.08 -6.38
CA SER A 22 1.52 -2.12 -5.44
C SER A 22 1.02 -3.36 -6.18
N SER A 23 0.96 -4.52 -5.53
CA SER A 23 0.42 -5.72 -6.20
C SER A 23 -1.04 -5.51 -6.59
N SER A 24 -1.83 -4.86 -5.73
CA SER A 24 -3.24 -4.52 -6.02
C SER A 24 -3.36 -3.64 -7.27
N TYR A 25 -2.49 -2.62 -7.42
CA TYR A 25 -2.46 -1.79 -8.63
C TYR A 25 -2.06 -2.61 -9.86
N LEU A 26 -0.94 -3.33 -9.80
CA LEU A 26 -0.41 -4.09 -10.94
C LEU A 26 -1.39 -5.17 -11.41
N THR A 27 -1.97 -5.94 -10.49
CA THR A 27 -2.92 -7.02 -10.80
C THR A 27 -4.23 -6.45 -11.36
N ASN A 28 -4.76 -5.36 -10.79
CA ASN A 28 -5.96 -4.70 -11.32
C ASN A 28 -5.71 -4.12 -12.73
N SER A 29 -4.55 -3.49 -12.95
CA SER A 29 -4.15 -2.96 -14.26
C SER A 29 -3.99 -4.06 -15.30
N GLN A 30 -3.36 -5.19 -14.93
CA GLN A 30 -3.17 -6.33 -15.82
C GLN A 30 -4.49 -6.94 -16.29
N HIS A 31 -5.49 -7.05 -15.41
CA HIS A 31 -6.79 -7.64 -15.74
C HIS A 31 -7.84 -6.62 -16.19
N ASN A 32 -7.51 -5.33 -16.19
CA ASN A 32 -8.42 -4.22 -16.49
C ASN A 32 -9.74 -4.29 -15.69
N ARG A 33 -9.67 -4.73 -14.44
CA ARG A 33 -10.81 -4.87 -13.52
C ARG A 33 -10.33 -4.98 -12.07
N ILE A 34 -11.23 -4.77 -11.11
CA ILE A 34 -10.94 -4.94 -9.68
C ILE A 34 -10.90 -6.44 -9.35
N VAL A 35 -9.71 -6.96 -9.09
CA VAL A 35 -9.45 -8.35 -8.70
C VAL A 35 -8.90 -8.49 -7.27
N ALA A 36 -8.38 -7.41 -6.69
CA ALA A 36 -8.07 -7.31 -5.28
C ALA A 36 -9.23 -6.61 -4.54
N SER A 37 -9.70 -7.19 -3.44
CA SER A 37 -10.72 -6.57 -2.60
C SER A 37 -10.09 -5.44 -1.78
N GLU A 38 -10.79 -4.31 -1.70
CA GLU A 38 -10.42 -3.13 -0.94
C GLU A 38 -11.42 -2.89 0.21
N PHE A 39 -11.17 -1.90 1.06
CA PHE A 39 -11.97 -1.61 2.27
C PHE A 39 -13.50 -1.62 2.06
N GLY A 40 -13.98 -0.92 1.03
CA GLY A 40 -15.40 -0.82 0.70
C GLY A 40 -15.83 -1.52 -0.59
N THR A 41 -14.90 -2.21 -1.27
CA THR A 41 -15.12 -2.73 -2.62
C THR A 41 -14.65 -4.16 -2.71
N LEU A 42 -15.58 -5.09 -2.89
CA LEU A 42 -15.25 -6.49 -3.11
C LEU A 42 -14.76 -6.73 -4.53
N ALA A 43 -13.71 -7.54 -4.67
CA ALA A 43 -13.26 -8.03 -5.95
C ALA A 43 -14.35 -8.85 -6.64
N MET A 44 -14.46 -8.69 -7.96
CA MET A 44 -15.38 -9.50 -8.75
C MET A 44 -14.81 -10.90 -8.92
N PRO A 45 -15.59 -11.97 -8.65
CA PRO A 45 -15.17 -13.34 -8.90
C PRO A 45 -14.71 -13.49 -10.34
N ASP A 46 -13.65 -14.26 -10.56
CA ASP A 46 -13.18 -14.52 -11.91
C ASP A 46 -14.27 -15.24 -12.74
N PRO A 47 -14.78 -14.60 -13.81
CA PRO A 47 -15.85 -15.18 -14.62
C PRO A 47 -15.41 -16.47 -15.30
N CYS A 48 -14.10 -16.66 -15.51
CA CYS A 48 -13.51 -17.81 -16.17
C CYS A 48 -13.32 -19.04 -15.25
N LYS A 49 -13.54 -18.92 -13.94
CA LYS A 49 -13.42 -20.07 -13.01
C LYS A 49 -14.54 -21.09 -13.26
N SER A 50 -14.14 -22.35 -13.45
CA SER A 50 -15.06 -23.50 -13.53
C SER A 50 -15.84 -23.70 -12.22
N VAL A 51 -16.91 -24.51 -12.24
CA VAL A 51 -17.70 -24.83 -11.03
C VAL A 51 -16.81 -25.39 -9.91
N PHE A 52 -15.88 -26.28 -10.23
CA PHE A 52 -14.90 -26.81 -9.28
C PHE A 52 -13.91 -25.74 -8.81
N GLY A 53 -13.43 -24.87 -9.71
CA GLY A 53 -12.55 -23.75 -9.36
C GLY A 53 -13.22 -22.73 -8.42
N ARG A 54 -14.53 -22.48 -8.58
CA ARG A 54 -15.33 -21.67 -7.66
C ARG A 54 -15.57 -22.34 -6.31
N PHE A 55 -15.62 -23.66 -6.26
CA PHE A 55 -15.70 -24.40 -4.99
C PHE A 55 -14.39 -24.30 -4.22
N MET A 56 -13.26 -24.57 -4.89
CA MET A 56 -11.93 -24.50 -4.27
C MET A 56 -11.58 -23.09 -3.76
N SER A 57 -12.01 -22.02 -4.44
CA SER A 57 -11.73 -20.65 -4.00
C SER A 57 -12.38 -20.28 -2.66
N ARG A 58 -13.31 -21.07 -2.14
CA ARG A 58 -13.87 -20.86 -0.78
C ARG A 58 -12.87 -21.21 0.33
N PHE A 59 -11.83 -21.98 0.00
CA PHE A 59 -10.80 -22.41 0.96
C PHE A 59 -9.52 -21.56 0.86
N GLU A 60 -9.45 -20.65 -0.11
CA GLU A 60 -8.35 -19.69 -0.22
C GLU A 60 -8.58 -18.56 0.80
N MET A 61 -7.61 -18.33 1.69
CA MET A 61 -7.69 -17.19 2.62
C MET A 61 -7.55 -15.88 1.85
N PRO A 62 -8.45 -14.90 2.06
CA PRO A 62 -8.31 -13.58 1.48
C PRO A 62 -7.01 -12.94 1.94
N GLN A 63 -6.20 -12.48 0.98
CA GLN A 63 -5.04 -11.67 1.29
C GLN A 63 -5.47 -10.21 1.44
N PRO A 64 -4.97 -9.48 2.45
CA PRO A 64 -5.26 -8.06 2.56
C PRO A 64 -4.68 -7.31 1.36
N SER A 65 -5.39 -6.27 0.92
CA SER A 65 -4.87 -5.36 -0.11
C SER A 65 -3.56 -4.72 0.35
N ASP A 66 -2.69 -4.40 -0.58
CA ASP A 66 -1.47 -3.62 -0.34
C ASP A 66 -1.53 -2.22 -0.94
N ASN A 67 -2.74 -1.75 -1.22
CA ASN A 67 -3.01 -0.39 -1.66
C ASN A 67 -2.76 0.61 -0.51
N ALA A 68 -1.51 1.02 -0.36
CA ALA A 68 -1.06 2.00 0.63
C ALA A 68 -1.42 3.44 0.23
N SER A 69 -2.71 3.79 0.33
CA SER A 69 -3.24 5.06 -0.18
C SER A 69 -3.52 6.14 0.87
N VAL A 70 -3.26 5.88 2.15
CA VAL A 70 -3.74 6.75 3.23
C VAL A 70 -2.73 7.83 3.58
N ASN A 71 -1.48 7.47 3.86
CA ASN A 71 -0.50 8.44 4.32
C ASN A 71 0.95 8.09 3.97
N TYR A 72 1.82 9.11 4.00
CA TYR A 72 3.26 8.94 4.12
C TYR A 72 3.66 8.84 5.59
N VAL A 73 4.54 7.90 5.90
CA VAL A 73 5.08 7.68 7.25
C VAL A 73 6.60 7.57 7.19
N VAL A 74 7.27 7.94 8.27
CA VAL A 74 8.73 7.98 8.34
C VAL A 74 9.20 7.03 9.42
N TYR A 75 10.00 6.02 9.07
CA TYR A 75 10.63 5.14 10.05
C TYR A 75 12.13 5.18 9.86
N GLN A 76 12.86 5.53 10.92
CA GLN A 76 14.34 5.64 10.91
C GLN A 76 14.87 6.54 9.77
N GLY A 77 14.13 7.57 9.38
CA GLY A 77 14.51 8.52 8.32
C GLY A 77 14.14 8.09 6.90
N ASP A 78 13.66 6.86 6.70
CA ASP A 78 13.15 6.38 5.42
C ASP A 78 11.66 6.70 5.25
N TYR A 79 11.26 7.05 4.03
CA TYR A 79 9.88 7.33 3.67
C TYR A 79 9.14 6.09 3.21
N TYR A 80 7.98 5.86 3.82
CA TYR A 80 7.07 4.80 3.48
C TYR A 80 5.69 5.37 3.17
N VAL A 81 4.89 4.62 2.42
CA VAL A 81 3.46 4.86 2.30
C VAL A 81 2.70 3.72 2.94
N SER A 82 1.65 4.06 3.67
CA SER A 82 0.86 3.10 4.46
C SER A 82 -0.64 3.27 4.24
N SER A 83 -1.36 2.18 4.54
CA SER A 83 -2.79 2.16 4.82
C SER A 83 -3.00 1.63 6.25
N GLU A 84 -4.13 0.98 6.53
CA GLU A 84 -4.50 0.43 7.85
C GLU A 84 -4.28 -1.09 7.95
N ASN A 85 -3.31 -1.64 7.20
CA ASN A 85 -3.02 -3.07 7.18
C ASN A 85 -1.51 -3.34 7.42
N ILE A 86 -1.10 -4.59 7.31
CA ILE A 86 0.29 -5.03 7.59
C ILE A 86 1.31 -4.64 6.51
N PHE A 87 0.85 -4.19 5.35
CA PHE A 87 1.71 -3.86 4.22
C PHE A 87 1.97 -2.36 4.11
N MET A 88 3.24 -2.02 3.96
CA MET A 88 3.68 -0.68 3.58
C MET A 88 4.70 -0.77 2.44
N TYR A 89 4.93 0.35 1.77
CA TYR A 89 5.92 0.43 0.71
C TYR A 89 6.93 1.52 1.00
N LYS A 90 8.22 1.20 0.91
CA LYS A 90 9.26 2.22 0.87
C LYS A 90 9.16 2.96 -0.47
N VAL A 91 9.28 4.27 -0.42
CA VAL A 91 9.23 5.13 -1.61
C VAL A 91 10.42 6.05 -1.66
N ASP A 92 10.88 6.35 -2.86
CA ASP A 92 11.83 7.43 -3.06
C ASP A 92 11.13 8.78 -2.93
N PRO A 93 11.48 9.64 -1.95
CA PRO A 93 10.84 10.93 -1.81
C PRO A 93 11.18 11.88 -2.95
N GLU A 94 12.30 11.69 -3.64
CA GLU A 94 12.67 12.51 -4.79
C GLU A 94 11.92 12.02 -6.03
N THR A 95 11.99 10.74 -6.38
CA THR A 95 11.45 10.25 -7.67
C THR A 95 10.01 9.71 -7.62
N LEU A 96 9.44 9.57 -6.42
CA LEU A 96 8.18 8.84 -6.14
C LEU A 96 8.23 7.37 -6.58
N GLU A 97 9.42 6.81 -6.77
CA GLU A 97 9.58 5.41 -7.13
C GLU A 97 9.19 4.49 -5.98
N THR A 98 8.38 3.48 -6.29
CA THR A 98 8.09 2.37 -5.38
C THR A 98 9.32 1.48 -5.28
N LYS A 99 9.85 1.29 -4.07
CA LYS A 99 11.04 0.45 -3.82
C LYS A 99 10.62 -0.93 -3.32
N GLU A 100 10.60 -1.11 -2.01
CA GLU A 100 10.32 -2.40 -1.36
C GLU A 100 8.91 -2.45 -0.78
N LYS A 101 8.29 -3.63 -0.87
CA LYS A 101 7.09 -3.97 -0.08
C LYS A 101 7.55 -4.55 1.25
N ILE A 102 7.09 -3.96 2.36
CA ILE A 102 7.34 -4.47 3.70
C ILE A 102 6.06 -5.09 4.24
N ASP A 103 6.22 -6.23 4.90
CA ASP A 103 5.20 -6.91 5.68
C ASP A 103 5.60 -6.82 7.15
N TRP A 104 4.92 -5.93 7.89
CA TRP A 104 5.33 -5.62 9.25
C TRP A 104 5.00 -6.74 10.24
N SER A 105 4.06 -7.64 9.89
CA SER A 105 3.72 -8.81 10.70
C SER A 105 4.90 -9.78 10.87
N LYS A 106 5.90 -9.71 9.98
CA LYS A 106 7.15 -10.48 10.06
C LYS A 106 8.16 -9.92 11.05
N ILE A 107 7.93 -8.69 11.54
CA ILE A 107 8.85 -7.96 12.41
C ILE A 107 8.23 -7.80 13.80
N VAL A 108 6.95 -7.45 13.85
CA VAL A 108 6.18 -7.26 15.09
C VAL A 108 4.88 -8.07 14.99
N ALA A 109 4.49 -8.73 16.09
CA ALA A 109 3.28 -9.54 16.14
C ALA A 109 2.01 -8.65 16.18
N VAL A 110 1.60 -8.13 15.02
CA VAL A 110 0.41 -7.31 14.82
C VAL A 110 -0.37 -7.77 13.58
N ASN A 111 -1.68 -7.54 13.58
CA ASN A 111 -2.56 -7.82 12.44
C ASN A 111 -2.76 -6.61 11.51
N GLY A 112 -2.22 -5.46 11.88
CA GLY A 112 -2.30 -4.19 11.17
C GLY A 112 -1.65 -3.10 12.01
N ALA A 113 -1.51 -1.92 11.42
CA ALA A 113 -1.12 -0.70 12.13
C ALA A 113 -1.80 0.48 11.43
N THR A 114 -2.04 1.58 12.14
CA THR A 114 -2.59 2.79 11.51
C THR A 114 -1.62 3.41 10.51
N ALA A 115 -2.14 4.22 9.57
CA ALA A 115 -1.33 5.09 8.72
C ALA A 115 -0.90 6.40 9.43
N HIS A 116 -1.15 6.53 10.73
CA HIS A 116 -0.98 7.76 11.51
C HIS A 116 -0.13 7.51 12.77
N PRO A 117 1.13 7.07 12.62
CA PRO A 117 2.02 6.92 13.75
C PRO A 117 2.35 8.29 14.38
N HIS A 118 2.72 8.25 15.66
CA HIS A 118 3.23 9.39 16.41
C HIS A 118 4.76 9.32 16.51
N TYR A 119 5.41 10.47 16.34
CA TYR A 119 6.86 10.60 16.37
C TYR A 119 7.30 11.42 17.59
N GLU A 120 8.21 10.86 18.38
CA GLU A 120 8.88 11.57 19.47
C GLU A 120 10.13 12.31 18.98
N SER A 121 10.58 13.28 19.78
CA SER A 121 11.75 14.12 19.46
C SER A 121 13.08 13.34 19.37
N ASP A 122 13.17 12.18 20.00
CA ASP A 122 14.33 11.28 19.94
C ASP A 122 14.34 10.35 18.71
N GLY A 123 13.31 10.45 17.86
CA GLY A 123 13.11 9.60 16.69
C GLY A 123 12.32 8.32 16.96
N THR A 124 11.89 8.07 18.21
CA THR A 124 11.02 6.94 18.53
C THR A 124 9.67 7.12 17.85
N THR A 125 9.15 6.03 17.26
CA THR A 125 7.85 6.04 16.58
C THR A 125 6.89 5.07 17.26
N TYR A 126 5.70 5.56 17.61
CA TYR A 126 4.62 4.77 18.20
C TYR A 126 3.48 4.60 17.20
N ASN A 127 2.92 3.39 17.14
CA ASN A 127 1.75 3.08 16.33
C ASN A 127 0.90 2.00 17.01
N MET A 128 -0.35 1.84 16.58
CA MET A 128 -1.33 0.89 17.10
C MET A 128 -1.99 0.13 15.94
#